data_AF-A0A0C2MPD3-F1
#
_entry.id   AF-A0A0C2MPD3-F1
#
_cell.length_a   1.000
_cell.length_b   1.000
_cell.length_c   1.000
_cell.angle_alpha   90.00
_cell.angle_beta   90.00
_cell.angle_gamma   90.00
#
_symmetry.space_group_name_H-M   'P 1'
#
loop_
_entity.id
_entity.type
_entity.pdbx_description
1 polymer ?
#
loop_
_entity_poly.entity_id
_entity_poly.type
_entity_poly.pdbx_seq_one_letter_code
_entity_poly.pdbx_strand_id
1 'polypeptide(L)'
;MRGYIINFFGCHACREHFKELTRHAEEQVKTGEDAILYLWNGHNRVNSRLRLDDSADPMAPKIQFPSPELCPDCREIANLPPSEVFISTPGYDIPAISWNRGNVIKFLRNHYGPNNIRLPGTKTPTTNEDLHDISEEFAGSLDKGRKRNLIIKHML
;
A
#
# COMPACT_ATOMS: atom_id res chain seq x y z
N MET A 1 -15.79 0.58 10.80
CA MET A 1 -15.31 0.80 9.41
C MET A 1 -16.28 0.27 8.36
N ARG A 2 -16.60 -1.03 8.31
CA ARG A 2 -17.46 -1.64 7.26
C ARG A 2 -18.78 -0.90 7.03
N GLY A 3 -19.53 -0.60 8.11
CA GLY A 3 -20.79 0.15 8.00
C GLY A 3 -20.60 1.56 7.44
N TYR A 4 -19.51 2.26 7.77
CA TYR A 4 -19.22 3.57 7.18
C TYR A 4 -18.98 3.46 5.68
N ILE A 5 -18.13 2.51 5.26
CA ILE A 5 -17.77 2.35 3.86
C ILE A 5 -19.00 2.02 3.02
N ILE A 6 -19.83 1.08 3.47
CA ILE A 6 -21.02 0.65 2.71
C ILE A 6 -22.06 1.78 2.57
N ASN A 7 -22.24 2.62 3.59
CA ASN A 7 -23.34 3.58 3.61
C ASN A 7 -22.95 5.00 3.19
N PHE A 8 -21.67 5.40 3.33
CA PHE A 8 -21.27 6.81 3.20
C PHE A 8 -20.06 7.06 2.28
N PHE A 9 -19.28 6.04 1.91
CA PHE A 9 -18.05 6.29 1.13
C PHE A 9 -18.35 6.57 -0.34
N GLY A 10 -18.02 7.77 -0.86
CA GLY A 10 -18.53 8.26 -2.15
C GLY A 10 -18.33 7.36 -3.38
N CYS A 11 -17.19 6.66 -3.49
CA CYS A 11 -16.89 5.81 -4.64
C CYS A 11 -17.71 4.51 -4.65
N HIS A 12 -18.76 4.43 -5.47
CA HIS A 12 -19.65 3.26 -5.56
C HIS A 12 -18.89 1.97 -5.89
N ALA A 13 -18.05 1.96 -6.93
CA ALA A 13 -17.28 0.77 -7.31
C ALA A 13 -16.33 0.31 -6.20
N CYS A 14 -15.73 1.25 -5.47
CA CYS A 14 -14.89 0.94 -4.32
C CYS A 14 -15.70 0.31 -3.17
N ARG A 15 -16.92 0.80 -2.92
CA ARG A 15 -17.83 0.23 -1.91
C ARG A 15 -18.18 -1.22 -2.23
N GLU A 16 -18.55 -1.54 -3.47
CA GLU A 16 -18.92 -2.90 -3.85
C GLU A 16 -17.76 -3.87 -3.69
N HIS A 17 -16.56 -3.47 -4.12
CA HIS A 17 -15.35 -4.26 -3.91
C HIS A 17 -15.03 -4.47 -2.42
N PHE A 18 -15.16 -3.42 -1.60
CA PHE A 18 -14.92 -3.53 -0.15
C PHE A 18 -15.98 -4.39 0.53
N LYS A 19 -17.24 -4.29 0.08
CA LYS A 19 -18.36 -5.08 0.59
C LYS A 19 -18.12 -6.56 0.39
N GLU A 20 -17.65 -6.96 -0.79
CA GLU A 20 -17.28 -8.35 -1.10
C GLU A 20 -16.03 -8.78 -0.31
N LEU A 21 -14.97 -7.98 -0.32
CA LEU A 21 -13.76 -8.26 0.47
C LEU A 21 -14.08 -8.56 1.93
N THR A 22 -15.05 -7.83 2.50
CA THR A 22 -15.41 -7.92 3.91
C THR A 22 -16.68 -8.73 4.20
N ARG A 23 -17.13 -9.57 3.26
CA ARG A 23 -18.34 -10.41 3.40
C ARG A 23 -18.26 -11.40 4.56
N HIS A 24 -17.09 -11.97 4.81
CA HIS A 24 -16.83 -12.97 5.87
C HIS A 24 -15.94 -12.44 7.00
N ALA A 25 -15.89 -11.11 7.19
CA ALA A 25 -14.99 -10.51 8.18
C ALA A 25 -15.23 -11.05 9.59
N GLU A 26 -16.49 -11.27 9.98
CA GLU A 26 -16.88 -11.75 11.31
C GLU A 26 -16.39 -13.17 11.61
N GLU A 27 -16.22 -14.00 10.58
CA GLU A 27 -15.70 -15.36 10.70
C GLU A 27 -14.17 -15.36 10.86
N GLN A 28 -13.49 -14.40 10.22
CA GLN A 28 -12.03 -14.36 10.11
C GLN A 28 -11.34 -13.48 11.17
N VAL A 29 -12.05 -12.50 11.73
CA VAL A 29 -11.49 -11.54 12.68
C VAL A 29 -11.97 -11.86 14.10
N LYS A 30 -11.10 -12.46 14.90
CA LYS A 30 -11.41 -12.84 16.30
C LYS A 30 -10.65 -12.00 17.32
N THR A 31 -9.50 -11.46 16.93
CA THR A 31 -8.64 -10.64 17.79
C THR A 31 -8.34 -9.28 17.15
N GLY A 32 -7.78 -8.36 17.94
CA GLY A 32 -7.30 -7.08 17.41
C GLY A 32 -6.18 -7.24 16.39
N GLU A 33 -5.31 -8.24 16.53
CA GLU A 33 -4.26 -8.53 15.55
C GLU A 33 -4.82 -9.08 14.24
N ASP A 34 -5.86 -9.91 14.33
CA ASP A 34 -6.57 -10.37 13.12
C ASP A 34 -7.19 -9.18 12.40
N ALA A 35 -7.77 -8.21 13.11
CA ALA A 35 -8.34 -7.02 12.49
C ALA A 35 -7.28 -6.19 11.76
N ILE A 36 -6.09 -6.02 12.36
CA ILE A 36 -4.95 -5.32 11.75
C ILE A 36 -4.54 -6.02 10.46
N LEU A 37 -4.26 -7.32 10.52
CA LEU A 37 -3.80 -8.09 9.36
C LEU A 37 -4.88 -8.24 8.29
N TYR A 38 -6.15 -8.33 8.69
CA TYR A 38 -7.27 -8.44 7.78
C TYR A 38 -7.40 -7.21 6.89
N LEU A 39 -7.38 -6.01 7.50
CA LEU A 39 -7.43 -4.75 6.76
C LEU A 39 -6.17 -4.55 5.91
N TRP A 40 -4.99 -4.84 6.47
CA TRP A 40 -3.72 -4.73 5.75
C TRP A 40 -3.66 -5.64 4.52
N ASN A 41 -3.98 -6.93 4.66
CA ASN A 41 -4.03 -7.87 3.55
C ASN A 41 -5.11 -7.48 2.53
N GLY A 42 -6.27 -7.00 3.01
CA GLY A 42 -7.32 -6.45 2.16
C GLY A 42 -6.85 -5.28 1.30
N HIS A 43 -6.13 -4.32 1.88
CA HIS A 43 -5.52 -3.20 1.15
C HIS A 43 -4.46 -3.69 0.14
N ASN A 44 -3.66 -4.68 0.49
CA ASN A 44 -2.68 -5.26 -0.44
C ASN A 44 -3.31 -5.98 -1.63
N ARG A 45 -4.47 -6.63 -1.45
CA ARG A 45 -5.25 -7.17 -2.57
C ARG A 45 -5.77 -6.06 -3.49
N VAL A 46 -6.19 -4.92 -2.92
CA VAL A 46 -6.57 -3.74 -3.71
C VAL A 46 -5.36 -3.17 -4.46
N ASN A 47 -4.19 -3.09 -3.83
CA ASN A 47 -2.95 -2.65 -4.49
C ASN A 47 -2.58 -3.54 -5.67
N SER A 48 -2.70 -4.87 -5.53
CA SER A 48 -2.45 -5.83 -6.62
C SER A 48 -3.32 -5.55 -7.83
N ARG A 49 -4.65 -5.40 -7.61
CA ARG A 49 -5.61 -5.11 -8.66
C ARG A 49 -5.35 -3.78 -9.36
N LEU A 50 -5.00 -2.74 -8.59
CA LEU A 50 -4.90 -1.37 -9.11
C LEU A 50 -3.51 -1.02 -9.67
N ARG A 51 -2.51 -1.92 -9.62
CA ARG A 51 -1.15 -1.57 -10.04
C ARG A 51 -1.01 -1.24 -11.53
N LEU A 52 -1.89 -1.79 -12.37
CA LEU A 52 -1.90 -1.61 -13.83
C LEU A 52 -3.11 -0.76 -14.29
N ASP A 53 -3.79 -0.10 -13.36
CA ASP A 53 -4.94 0.74 -13.70
C ASP A 53 -4.45 2.06 -14.30
N ASP A 54 -5.00 2.47 -15.46
CA ASP A 54 -4.64 3.71 -16.14
C ASP A 54 -4.93 4.97 -15.31
N SER A 55 -5.80 4.86 -14.30
CA SER A 55 -6.08 5.93 -13.33
C SER A 55 -5.08 6.00 -12.16
N ALA A 56 -4.13 5.07 -12.08
CA ALA A 56 -3.14 5.06 -11.02
C ALA A 56 -2.14 6.21 -11.18
N ASP A 57 -1.88 6.93 -10.09
CA ASP A 57 -0.85 7.96 -10.04
C ASP A 57 0.54 7.34 -10.30
N PRO A 58 1.25 7.73 -11.38
CA PRO A 58 2.57 7.22 -11.70
C PRO A 58 3.62 7.50 -10.60
N MET A 59 3.42 8.55 -9.80
CA MET A 59 4.32 8.92 -8.69
C MET A 59 4.05 8.11 -7.41
N ALA A 60 2.93 7.39 -7.35
CA ALA A 60 2.56 6.56 -6.21
C ALA A 60 2.18 5.13 -6.67
N PRO A 61 3.14 4.37 -7.23
CA PRO A 61 2.88 3.03 -7.75
C PRO A 61 2.34 2.12 -6.66
N LYS A 62 1.33 1.31 -7.00
CA LYS A 62 0.72 0.37 -6.04
C LYS A 62 1.65 -0.85 -5.86
N ILE A 63 2.16 -1.00 -4.64
CA ILE A 63 3.04 -2.12 -4.25
C ILE A 63 2.35 -3.03 -3.23
N GLN A 64 2.92 -4.21 -3.03
CA GLN A 64 2.64 -5.03 -1.85
C GLN A 64 3.35 -4.40 -0.66
N PHE A 65 2.59 -3.70 0.17
CA PHE A 65 3.06 -2.89 1.29
C PHE A 65 3.24 -3.75 2.56
N PRO A 66 4.27 -3.48 3.40
CA PRO A 66 5.35 -2.53 3.18
C PRO A 66 6.34 -2.97 2.10
N SER A 67 7.06 -2.02 1.51
CA SER A 67 8.20 -2.35 0.64
C SER A 67 9.32 -3.01 1.46
N PRO A 68 10.24 -3.75 0.83
CA PRO A 68 11.41 -4.30 1.52
C PRO A 68 12.26 -3.25 2.22
N GLU A 69 12.32 -2.02 1.68
CA GLU A 69 13.08 -0.91 2.27
C GLU A 69 12.40 -0.38 3.54
N LEU A 70 11.06 -0.34 3.55
CA LEU A 70 10.30 0.11 4.73
C LEU A 70 10.26 -0.91 5.85
N CYS A 71 10.33 -2.21 5.52
CA CYS A 71 10.39 -3.29 6.50
C CYS A 71 11.15 -4.49 5.93
N PRO A 72 12.48 -4.52 6.10
CA PRO A 72 13.32 -5.62 5.62
C PRO A 72 12.90 -6.97 6.21
N ASP A 73 12.62 -6.98 7.51
CA ASP A 73 12.34 -8.21 8.26
C ASP A 73 10.90 -8.71 8.09
N CYS A 74 10.02 -7.95 7.39
CA CYS A 74 8.63 -8.35 7.18
C CYS A 74 8.49 -9.55 6.22
N ARG A 75 9.52 -9.86 5.43
CA ARG A 75 9.56 -11.02 4.51
C ARG A 75 10.57 -12.09 4.93
N GLU A 76 11.26 -11.90 6.06
CA GLU A 76 12.21 -12.88 6.59
C GLU A 76 11.47 -13.97 7.37
N ILE A 77 11.42 -15.17 6.78
CA ILE A 77 10.69 -16.33 7.33
C ILE A 77 11.61 -17.52 7.68
N ALA A 78 12.91 -17.40 7.41
CA ALA A 78 13.87 -18.43 7.77
C ALA A 78 13.83 -18.59 9.30
N ASN A 79 13.51 -19.79 9.78
CA ASN A 79 13.37 -20.15 11.20
C ASN A 79 12.04 -19.77 11.89
N LEU A 80 11.01 -19.35 11.17
CA LEU A 80 9.68 -19.18 11.76
C LEU A 80 8.90 -20.51 11.77
N PRO A 81 8.12 -20.79 12.84
CA PRO A 81 7.13 -21.84 12.78
C PRO A 81 6.01 -21.46 11.80
N PRO A 82 5.32 -22.43 11.16
CA PRO A 82 4.25 -22.14 10.20
C PRO A 82 3.14 -21.22 10.73
N SER A 83 2.88 -21.23 12.04
CA SER A 83 1.89 -20.35 12.68
C SER A 83 2.26 -18.86 12.64
N GLU A 84 3.54 -18.53 12.51
CA GLU A 84 4.06 -17.16 12.44
C GLU A 84 4.27 -16.67 10.99
N VAL A 85 3.97 -17.52 10.01
CA VAL A 85 4.04 -17.16 8.60
C VAL A 85 2.63 -16.79 8.11
N PHE A 86 2.45 -15.55 7.68
CA PHE A 86 1.24 -15.12 7.00
C PHE A 86 1.45 -15.19 5.48
N ILE A 87 0.68 -16.03 4.79
CA ILE A 87 0.74 -16.15 3.33
C ILE A 87 -0.36 -15.30 2.70
N SER A 88 0.03 -14.26 1.98
CA SER A 88 -0.91 -13.48 1.16
C SER A 88 -0.99 -14.08 -0.24
N THR A 89 -2.20 -14.17 -0.79
CA THR A 89 -2.49 -14.50 -2.19
C THR A 89 -3.13 -13.27 -2.85
N PRO A 90 -2.31 -12.33 -3.39
CA PRO A 90 -2.82 -11.08 -3.92
C PRO A 90 -3.70 -11.26 -5.18
N GLY A 91 -3.61 -12.45 -5.81
CA GLY A 91 -4.26 -12.77 -7.09
C GLY A 91 -3.55 -12.14 -8.27
N TYR A 92 -4.12 -12.33 -9.47
CA TYR A 92 -3.54 -11.92 -10.76
C TYR A 92 -2.18 -12.60 -11.02
N ASP A 93 -1.29 -11.94 -11.74
CA ASP A 93 0.07 -12.41 -12.06
C ASP A 93 1.08 -12.18 -10.91
N ILE A 94 0.60 -12.02 -9.67
CA ILE A 94 1.47 -11.88 -8.50
C ILE A 94 1.53 -13.23 -7.77
N PRO A 95 2.72 -13.81 -7.58
CA PRO A 95 2.86 -15.04 -6.81
C PRO A 95 2.46 -14.83 -5.35
N ALA A 96 2.19 -15.94 -4.65
CA ALA A 96 1.99 -15.88 -3.20
C ALA A 96 3.22 -15.26 -2.52
N ILE A 97 2.98 -14.44 -1.50
CA ILE A 97 4.04 -13.78 -0.72
C ILE A 97 3.90 -14.24 0.72
N SER A 98 5.01 -14.74 1.26
CA SER A 98 5.14 -15.10 2.66
C SER A 98 5.62 -13.91 3.47
N TRP A 99 4.94 -13.67 4.58
CA TRP A 99 5.24 -12.58 5.49
C TRP A 99 5.51 -13.11 6.89
N ASN A 100 6.45 -12.48 7.58
CA ASN A 100 6.66 -12.66 9.00
C ASN A 100 5.53 -11.93 9.74
N ARG A 101 4.57 -12.69 10.29
CA ARG A 101 3.34 -12.16 10.92
C ARG A 101 3.68 -11.15 12.02
N GLY A 102 4.59 -11.52 12.93
CA GLY A 102 5.00 -10.69 14.06
C GLY A 102 5.63 -9.38 13.61
N ASN A 103 6.56 -9.43 12.64
CA ASN A 103 7.22 -8.23 12.13
C ASN A 103 6.25 -7.31 11.37
N VAL A 104 5.30 -7.85 10.60
CA VAL A 104 4.24 -7.05 9.97
C VAL A 104 3.39 -6.33 11.02
N ILE A 105 2.91 -7.03 12.05
CA ILE A 105 2.11 -6.41 13.12
C ILE A 105 2.91 -5.33 13.83
N LYS A 106 4.16 -5.62 14.19
CA LYS A 106 5.07 -4.65 14.83
C LYS A 106 5.26 -3.41 13.97
N PHE A 107 5.53 -3.60 12.67
CA PHE A 107 5.64 -2.51 11.70
C PHE A 107 4.35 -1.67 11.64
N LEU A 108 3.18 -2.30 11.48
CA LEU A 108 1.91 -1.59 11.35
C LEU A 108 1.54 -0.79 12.60
N ARG A 109 1.79 -1.35 13.80
CA ARG A 109 1.57 -0.65 15.07
C ARG A 109 2.46 0.58 15.21
N ASN A 110 3.71 0.49 14.78
CA ASN A 110 4.64 1.62 14.81
C ASN A 110 4.30 2.66 13.74
N HIS A 111 4.04 2.21 12.51
CA HIS A 111 3.77 3.07 11.36
C HIS A 111 2.48 3.89 11.52
N TYR A 112 1.42 3.29 12.06
CA TYR A 112 0.15 3.97 12.37
C TYR A 112 0.04 4.42 13.84
N GLY A 113 1.15 4.35 14.59
CA GLY A 113 1.22 4.72 15.99
C GLY A 113 1.37 6.22 16.21
N PRO A 114 1.10 6.71 17.45
CA PRO A 114 1.14 8.14 17.76
C PRO A 114 2.52 8.77 17.53
N ASN A 115 3.59 8.00 17.70
CA ASN A 115 4.96 8.46 17.53
C ASN A 115 5.35 8.72 16.07
N ASN A 116 4.55 8.26 15.09
CA ASN A 116 4.78 8.50 13.67
C ASN A 116 3.84 9.57 13.09
N ILE A 117 3.11 10.30 13.94
CA ILE A 117 2.25 11.42 13.53
C ILE A 117 3.11 12.69 13.43
N ARG A 118 3.18 13.28 12.24
CA ARG A 118 3.85 14.56 12.01
C ARG A 118 2.84 15.70 12.13
N LEU A 119 2.98 16.55 13.15
CA LEU A 119 2.12 17.70 13.34
C LEU A 119 2.69 18.93 12.59
N PRO A 120 1.86 19.64 11.80
CA PRO A 120 2.29 20.89 11.19
C PRO A 120 2.72 21.90 12.25
N GLY A 121 3.90 22.49 12.10
CA GLY A 121 4.41 23.54 13.00
C GLY A 121 5.23 23.06 14.20
N THR A 122 5.29 21.75 14.48
CA THR A 122 6.26 21.20 15.44
C THR A 122 7.57 20.94 14.72
N LYS A 123 8.64 21.68 15.05
CA LYS A 123 9.99 21.36 14.59
C LYS A 123 10.41 20.04 15.25
N THR A 124 10.18 18.91 14.60
CA THR A 124 11.00 17.72 14.86
C THR A 124 12.46 18.11 14.60
N PRO A 125 13.43 17.70 15.43
CA PRO A 125 14.84 17.88 15.11
C PRO A 125 15.08 17.12 13.80
N THR A 126 15.18 17.85 12.70
CA THR A 126 15.53 17.31 11.40
C THR A 126 17.01 16.94 11.50
N THR A 127 17.32 15.64 11.52
CA THR A 127 18.59 15.19 10.97
C THR A 127 18.52 15.54 9.49
N ASN A 128 19.31 16.54 9.11
CA ASN A 128 19.31 17.17 7.80
C ASN A 128 19.90 16.24 6.72
N GLU A 129 19.21 15.17 6.32
CA GLU A 129 19.67 14.37 5.18
C GLU A 129 18.62 14.03 4.09
N ASP A 130 17.31 13.94 4.34
CA ASP A 130 16.43 13.28 3.33
C ASP A 130 15.20 14.08 2.81
N LEU A 131 15.30 15.39 2.65
CA LEU A 131 14.27 16.13 1.88
C LEU A 131 14.92 16.95 0.78
N HIS A 132 15.47 16.26 -0.22
CA HIS A 132 15.62 16.83 -1.55
C HIS A 132 14.27 16.74 -2.25
N ASP A 133 13.59 17.88 -2.41
CA ASP A 133 12.37 17.98 -3.19
C ASP A 133 12.73 17.81 -4.68
N ILE A 134 12.44 16.62 -5.21
CA ILE A 134 12.69 16.25 -6.62
C ILE A 134 11.58 16.74 -7.56
N SER A 135 10.53 17.38 -7.04
CA SER A 135 9.38 17.80 -7.85
C SER A 135 9.74 18.86 -8.91
N GLU A 136 10.71 19.73 -8.61
CA GLU A 136 11.15 20.79 -9.54
C GLU A 136 12.00 20.26 -10.71
N GLU A 137 12.78 19.21 -10.50
CA GLU A 137 13.69 18.65 -11.52
C GLU A 137 12.92 17.84 -12.58
N PHE A 138 11.84 17.15 -12.18
CA PHE A 138 11.02 16.33 -13.07
C PHE A 138 10.04 17.12 -13.93
N ALA A 139 9.57 18.29 -13.47
CA ALA A 139 8.73 19.18 -14.26
C ALA A 139 9.42 19.62 -15.57
N GLY A 140 10.74 19.82 -15.53
CA GLY A 140 11.55 20.13 -16.71
C GLY A 140 11.75 18.96 -17.69
N SER A 141 11.60 17.71 -17.24
CA SER A 141 11.75 16.51 -18.07
C SER A 141 10.48 16.16 -18.86
N LEU A 142 9.31 16.39 -18.25
CA LEU A 142 8.01 16.13 -18.87
C LEU A 142 7.73 17.05 -20.08
N ASP A 143 8.20 18.29 -20.08
CA ASP A 143 8.07 19.20 -21.25
C ASP A 143 8.91 18.74 -22.46
N LYS A 144 10.07 18.11 -22.21
CA LYS A 144 10.92 17.54 -23.28
C LYS A 144 10.36 16.22 -23.83
N GLY A 145 9.70 15.41 -23.00
CA GLY A 145 9.05 14.16 -23.42
C GLY A 145 7.79 14.38 -24.25
N ARG A 146 6.98 15.41 -23.91
CA ARG A 146 5.74 15.73 -24.63
C ARG A 146 5.99 16.23 -26.06
N LYS A 147 7.11 16.91 -26.32
CA LYS A 147 7.50 17.37 -27.67
C LYS A 147 8.03 16.25 -28.57
N ARG A 148 8.52 15.13 -28.03
CA ARG A 148 8.99 13.99 -28.85
C ARG A 148 7.86 13.07 -29.30
N ASN A 149 6.81 12.90 -28.50
CA ASN A 149 5.68 12.03 -28.85
C ASN A 149 4.65 12.63 -29.81
N LEU A 150 4.76 13.94 -30.13
CA LEU A 150 3.88 14.55 -31.15
C LEU A 150 4.37 14.31 -32.58
N ILE A 151 5.62 13.85 -32.78
CA ILE A 151 6.19 13.61 -34.12
C ILE A 151 5.93 12.16 -34.60
N ILE A 152 5.59 11.22 -33.70
CA ILE A 152 5.39 9.79 -34.05
C ILE A 152 3.90 9.40 -34.11
N LYS A 153 2.98 10.35 -34.27
CA LYS A 153 1.53 10.06 -34.41
C LYS A 153 0.97 10.33 -35.82
N HIS A 154 1.84 10.51 -36.81
CA HIS A 154 1.47 10.74 -38.22
C HIS A 154 2.15 9.82 -39.24
N MET A 155 2.68 8.65 -38.83
CA MET A 155 3.30 7.69 -39.75
C MET A 155 2.90 6.22 -39.53
N LEU A 156 1.67 5.96 -39.08
CA LEU A 156 0.98 4.67 -39.25
C LEU A 156 -0.49 4.92 -39.58
#